data_AF-A0A650CMC3-F1
#
_entry.id   AF-A0A650CMC3-F1
#
_cell.length_a   1.000
_cell.length_b   1.000
_cell.length_c   1.000
_cell.angle_alpha   90.00
_cell.angle_beta   90.00
_cell.angle_gamma   90.00
#
_symmetry.space_group_name_H-M   'P 1'
#
loop_
_entity.id
_entity.type
_entity.pdbx_description
1 polymer ?
#
loop_
_entity_poly.entity_id
_entity_poly.type
_entity_poly.pdbx_seq_one_letter_code
_entity_poly.pdbx_strand_id
1 'polypeptide(L)'
;MNESEIEIGRVLLHFEQVVEEYHLTLEELENYLTFPEIEQEKLDKLLRKLRRNRRQLFNGIQVIVNHVNNVTDNKMKEEALGLLNYFYMVGLNDDEKALIKAKEKDSSLSEEINKDLEIVTKIRSLILKFVY
;
A
#
# COMPACT_ATOMS: atom_id res chain seq x y z
N MET A 1 -25.71 12.64 -0.03
CA MET A 1 -24.25 12.45 0.12
C MET A 1 -23.58 13.79 -0.10
N ASN A 2 -22.70 14.20 0.81
CA ASN A 2 -21.86 15.38 0.62
C ASN A 2 -20.67 15.08 -0.32
N GLU A 3 -19.92 16.10 -0.74
CA GLU A 3 -18.79 15.92 -1.68
C GLU A 3 -17.74 14.94 -1.14
N SER A 4 -17.41 15.03 0.16
CA SER A 4 -16.48 14.10 0.81
C SER A 4 -16.95 12.64 0.79
N GLU A 5 -18.26 12.40 0.95
CA GLU A 5 -18.86 11.06 0.86
C GLU A 5 -18.83 10.51 -0.56
N ILE A 6 -18.96 11.37 -1.57
CA ILE A 6 -18.83 10.96 -2.98
C ILE A 6 -17.39 10.55 -3.28
N GLU A 7 -16.42 11.36 -2.85
CA GLU A 7 -15.00 11.08 -3.07
C GLU A 7 -14.54 9.81 -2.33
N ILE A 8 -14.91 9.65 -1.06
CA ILE A 8 -14.59 8.43 -0.31
C ILE A 8 -15.33 7.22 -0.88
N GLY A 9 -16.62 7.34 -1.22
CA GLY A 9 -17.37 6.25 -1.83
C GLY A 9 -16.76 5.74 -3.13
N ARG A 10 -16.24 6.63 -3.98
CA ARG A 10 -15.50 6.26 -5.20
C ARG A 10 -14.22 5.50 -4.88
N VAL A 11 -13.48 5.97 -3.89
CA VAL A 11 -12.23 5.31 -3.46
C VAL A 11 -12.52 3.94 -2.90
N LEU A 12 -13.45 3.81 -1.96
CA LEU A 12 -13.80 2.52 -1.34
C LEU A 12 -14.20 1.46 -2.39
N LEU A 13 -15.03 1.85 -3.37
CA LEU A 13 -15.43 0.97 -4.46
C LEU A 13 -14.25 0.46 -5.29
N HIS A 14 -13.25 1.30 -5.55
CA HIS A 14 -12.06 0.91 -6.31
C HIS A 14 -11.01 0.22 -5.44
N PHE A 15 -10.96 0.55 -4.15
CA PHE A 15 -9.91 0.11 -3.24
C PHE A 15 -9.96 -1.38 -2.99
N GLU A 16 -11.13 -2.00 -2.95
CA GLU A 16 -11.23 -3.44 -2.75
C GLU A 16 -10.33 -4.21 -3.73
N GLN A 17 -10.41 -3.88 -5.03
CA GLN A 17 -9.58 -4.47 -6.07
C GLN A 17 -8.10 -4.11 -5.92
N VAL A 18 -7.78 -2.84 -5.65
CA VAL A 18 -6.38 -2.38 -5.51
C VAL A 18 -5.69 -3.05 -4.31
N VAL A 19 -6.41 -3.18 -3.20
CA VAL A 19 -5.93 -3.80 -1.96
C VAL A 19 -5.72 -5.30 -2.19
N GLU A 20 -6.66 -5.99 -2.83
CA GLU A 20 -6.52 -7.40 -3.19
C GLU A 20 -5.32 -7.63 -4.11
N GLU A 21 -5.20 -6.88 -5.20
CA GLU A 21 -4.06 -6.98 -6.13
C GLU A 21 -2.72 -6.69 -5.45
N TYR A 22 -2.70 -5.71 -4.54
CA TYR A 22 -1.55 -5.42 -3.69
C TYR A 22 -1.17 -6.62 -2.83
N HIS A 23 -2.11 -7.23 -2.12
CA HIS A 23 -1.82 -8.38 -1.26
C HIS A 23 -1.33 -9.58 -2.02
N LEU A 24 -2.00 -9.94 -3.12
CA LEU A 24 -1.58 -11.07 -3.94
C LEU A 24 -0.17 -10.86 -4.50
N THR A 25 0.15 -9.64 -4.93
CA THR A 25 1.49 -9.32 -5.46
C THR A 25 2.55 -9.32 -4.35
N LEU A 26 2.23 -8.82 -3.15
CA LEU A 26 3.12 -8.83 -2.00
C LEU A 26 3.41 -10.25 -1.53
N GLU A 27 2.37 -11.07 -1.37
CA GLU A 27 2.49 -12.48 -0.99
C GLU A 27 3.32 -13.27 -2.01
N GLU A 28 3.08 -13.03 -3.32
CA GLU A 28 3.90 -13.65 -4.36
C GLU A 28 5.38 -13.25 -4.23
N LEU A 29 5.66 -11.97 -3.98
CA LEU A 29 7.03 -11.48 -3.76
C LEU A 29 7.66 -12.10 -2.51
N GLU A 30 6.97 -12.13 -1.39
CA GLU A 30 7.47 -12.69 -0.13
C GLU A 30 7.83 -14.16 -0.28
N ASN A 31 6.94 -14.94 -0.90
CA ASN A 31 7.17 -16.33 -1.23
C ASN A 31 8.37 -16.48 -2.18
N TYR A 32 8.46 -15.67 -3.21
CA TYR A 32 9.57 -15.71 -4.16
C TYR A 32 10.92 -15.42 -3.49
N LEU A 33 10.96 -14.51 -2.53
CA LEU A 33 12.16 -14.16 -1.77
C LEU A 33 12.60 -15.24 -0.77
N THR A 34 11.80 -16.30 -0.56
CA THR A 34 12.22 -17.45 0.27
C THR A 34 13.21 -18.37 -0.46
N PHE A 35 13.25 -18.33 -1.79
CA PHE A 35 14.13 -19.19 -2.56
C PHE A 35 15.60 -18.81 -2.38
N PRO A 36 16.52 -19.79 -2.34
CA PRO A 36 17.96 -19.53 -2.20
C PRO A 36 18.49 -18.75 -3.41
N GLU A 37 18.10 -19.17 -4.61
CA GLU A 37 18.42 -18.54 -5.89
C GLU A 37 17.14 -17.98 -6.51
N ILE A 38 17.25 -16.79 -7.11
CA ILE A 38 16.13 -16.10 -7.75
C ILE A 38 16.55 -15.59 -9.13
N GLU A 39 15.60 -15.55 -10.05
CA GLU A 39 15.75 -14.95 -11.37
C GLU A 39 15.47 -13.44 -11.25
N GLN A 40 16.47 -12.62 -11.59
CA GLN A 40 16.39 -11.17 -11.48
C GLN A 40 15.21 -10.58 -12.26
N GLU A 41 14.94 -11.09 -13.48
CA GLU A 41 13.84 -10.59 -14.31
C GLU A 41 12.47 -10.77 -13.63
N LYS A 42 12.26 -11.89 -12.93
CA LYS A 42 11.02 -12.14 -12.21
C LYS A 42 10.90 -11.25 -10.97
N LEU A 43 11.99 -11.06 -10.22
CA LEU A 43 12.03 -10.12 -9.09
C LEU A 43 11.66 -8.71 -9.55
N ASP A 44 12.27 -8.23 -10.63
CA ASP A 44 12.00 -6.92 -11.23
C ASP A 44 10.53 -6.74 -11.62
N LYS A 45 9.94 -7.77 -12.25
CA LYS A 45 8.52 -7.74 -12.64
C LYS A 45 7.61 -7.59 -11.43
N LEU A 46 7.86 -8.35 -10.36
CA LEU A 46 7.08 -8.28 -9.12
C LEU A 46 7.21 -6.92 -8.45
N LEU A 47 8.44 -6.41 -8.31
CA LEU A 47 8.69 -5.08 -7.73
C LEU A 47 8.03 -3.96 -8.53
N ARG A 48 8.08 -4.01 -9.87
CA ARG A 48 7.40 -3.03 -10.74
C ARG A 48 5.89 -3.09 -10.59
N LYS A 49 5.30 -4.28 -10.44
CA LYS A 49 3.86 -4.44 -10.22
C LYS A 49 3.47 -3.88 -8.86
N LEU A 50 4.20 -4.23 -7.81
CA LEU A 50 3.96 -3.73 -6.45
C LEU A 50 4.12 -2.22 -6.36
N ARG A 51 5.08 -1.63 -7.09
CA ARG A 51 5.25 -0.17 -7.22
C ARG A 51 4.03 0.53 -7.82
N ARG A 52 3.35 -0.08 -8.81
CA ARG A 52 2.11 0.47 -9.36
C ARG A 52 1.00 0.42 -8.32
N ASN A 53 0.88 -0.70 -7.62
CA ASN A 53 -0.11 -0.88 -6.56
C ASN A 53 0.10 0.14 -5.43
N ARG A 54 1.35 0.35 -4.98
CA ARG A 54 1.69 1.41 -3.98
C ARG A 54 1.26 2.80 -4.42
N ARG A 55 1.39 3.15 -5.71
CA ARG A 55 0.94 4.46 -6.22
C ARG A 55 -0.58 4.59 -6.17
N GLN A 56 -1.32 3.53 -6.53
CA GLN A 56 -2.78 3.52 -6.43
C GLN A 56 -3.23 3.62 -4.96
N LEU A 57 -2.60 2.86 -4.07
CA LEU A 57 -2.82 2.95 -2.62
C LEU A 57 -2.55 4.35 -2.09
N PHE A 58 -1.41 4.94 -2.45
CA PHE A 58 -1.07 6.29 -2.03
C PHE A 58 -2.15 7.30 -2.44
N ASN A 59 -2.60 7.25 -3.70
CA ASN A 59 -3.62 8.17 -4.20
C ASN A 59 -4.96 8.03 -3.47
N GLY A 60 -5.45 6.81 -3.26
CA GLY A 60 -6.73 6.65 -2.55
C GLY A 60 -6.63 6.92 -1.06
N ILE A 61 -5.52 6.58 -0.42
CA ILE A 61 -5.27 6.94 0.99
C ILE A 61 -5.22 8.46 1.15
N GLN A 62 -4.60 9.18 0.22
CA GLN A 62 -4.63 10.65 0.24
C GLN A 62 -6.06 11.20 0.19
N VAL A 63 -6.91 10.67 -0.70
CA VAL A 63 -8.32 11.07 -0.77
C VAL A 63 -9.04 10.77 0.54
N ILE A 64 -8.89 9.56 1.09
CA ILE A 64 -9.51 9.21 2.37
C ILE A 64 -9.08 10.20 3.47
N VAL A 65 -7.78 10.41 3.65
CA VAL A 65 -7.22 11.31 4.67
C VAL A 65 -7.73 12.75 4.53
N ASN A 66 -7.88 13.23 3.30
CA ASN A 66 -8.34 14.59 3.04
C ASN A 66 -9.85 14.79 3.31
N HIS A 67 -10.66 13.73 3.23
CA HIS A 67 -12.12 13.84 3.23
C HIS A 67 -12.80 13.19 4.45
N VAL A 68 -12.17 12.23 5.13
CA VAL A 68 -12.81 11.36 6.14
C VAL A 68 -13.35 12.11 7.36
N ASN A 69 -12.73 13.24 7.73
CA ASN A 69 -13.20 14.07 8.84
C ASN A 69 -14.55 14.76 8.56
N ASN A 70 -14.90 14.93 7.28
CA ASN A 70 -16.11 15.62 6.82
C ASN A 70 -17.22 14.63 6.42
N VAL A 71 -16.99 13.32 6.51
CA VAL A 71 -18.01 12.30 6.26
C VAL A 71 -18.99 12.23 7.44
N THR A 72 -20.29 12.26 7.13
CA THR A 72 -21.37 12.16 8.12
C THR A 72 -21.94 10.75 8.23
N ASP A 73 -21.84 9.95 7.17
CA ASP A 73 -22.14 8.52 7.19
C ASP A 73 -21.10 7.75 8.04
N ASN A 74 -21.53 7.32 9.24
CA ASN A 74 -20.67 6.59 10.16
C ASN A 74 -20.14 5.27 9.58
N LYS A 75 -20.94 4.55 8.78
CA LYS A 75 -20.50 3.27 8.21
C LYS A 75 -19.37 3.50 7.22
N MET A 76 -19.55 4.46 6.31
CA MET A 76 -18.51 4.83 5.34
C MET A 76 -17.23 5.33 6.03
N LYS A 77 -17.40 6.11 7.11
CA LYS A 77 -16.29 6.62 7.91
C LYS A 77 -15.52 5.49 8.60
N GLU A 78 -16.21 4.56 9.23
CA GLU A 78 -15.60 3.39 9.88
C GLU A 78 -14.86 2.50 8.88
N GLU A 79 -15.45 2.25 7.71
CA GLU A 79 -14.82 1.46 6.65
C GLU A 79 -13.52 2.11 6.15
N ALA A 80 -13.56 3.42 5.88
CA ALA A 80 -12.39 4.18 5.47
C ALA A 80 -11.29 4.18 6.54
N LEU A 81 -11.64 4.40 7.82
CA LEU A 81 -10.69 4.36 8.93
C LEU A 81 -10.14 2.94 9.17
N GLY A 82 -10.95 1.91 8.99
CA GLY A 82 -10.55 0.51 9.06
C GLY A 82 -9.46 0.17 8.05
N LEU A 83 -9.60 0.63 6.80
CA LEU A 83 -8.56 0.50 5.77
C LEU A 83 -7.25 1.19 6.15
N LEU A 84 -7.33 2.42 6.69
CA LEU A 84 -6.14 3.12 7.15
C LEU A 84 -5.43 2.33 8.26
N ASN A 85 -6.17 1.89 9.28
CA ASN A 85 -5.63 1.09 10.38
C ASN A 85 -4.97 -0.20 9.91
N TYR A 86 -5.61 -0.90 8.98
CA TYR A 86 -5.08 -2.11 8.39
C TYR A 86 -3.71 -1.88 7.73
N PHE A 87 -3.60 -0.85 6.88
CA PHE A 87 -2.34 -0.53 6.21
C PHE A 87 -1.25 -0.11 7.19
N TYR A 88 -1.60 0.63 8.24
CA TYR A 88 -0.64 1.04 9.27
C TYR A 88 -0.11 -0.14 10.08
N MET A 89 -1.00 -1.04 10.51
CA MET A 89 -0.64 -2.15 11.41
C MET A 89 0.07 -3.29 10.68
N VAL A 90 -0.38 -3.63 9.48
CA VAL A 90 0.05 -4.85 8.77
C VAL A 90 0.61 -4.50 7.39
N GLY A 91 -0.24 -3.98 6.51
CA GLY A 91 0.05 -3.94 5.07
C GLY A 91 1.37 -3.25 4.68
N LEU A 92 1.73 -2.15 5.34
CA LEU A 92 2.98 -1.43 5.04
C LEU A 92 4.21 -2.02 5.73
N ASN A 93 4.04 -2.75 6.84
CA ASN A 93 5.16 -3.36 7.55
C ASN A 93 5.69 -4.58 6.80
N ASP A 94 4.79 -5.39 6.24
CA ASP A 94 5.16 -6.56 5.47
C ASP A 94 5.80 -6.15 4.13
N ASP A 95 5.27 -5.10 3.50
CA ASP A 95 5.86 -4.51 2.30
C ASP A 95 7.27 -3.94 2.52
N GLU A 96 7.49 -3.22 3.62
CA GLU A 96 8.83 -2.74 4.00
C GLU A 96 9.82 -3.90 4.17
N LYS A 97 9.42 -4.97 4.87
CA LYS A 97 10.26 -6.16 5.05
C LYS A 97 10.57 -6.84 3.72
N ALA A 98 9.57 -7.02 2.85
CA ALA A 98 9.74 -7.63 1.54
C ALA A 98 10.71 -6.81 0.67
N LEU A 99 10.61 -5.49 0.68
CA LEU A 99 11.53 -4.59 -0.01
C LEU A 99 12.97 -4.70 0.51
N ILE A 100 13.16 -4.70 1.83
CA ILE A 100 14.50 -4.85 2.44
C ILE A 100 15.10 -6.20 2.03
N LYS A 101 14.33 -7.27 2.12
CA LYS A 101 14.77 -8.61 1.72
C LYS A 101 15.07 -8.72 0.22
N ALA A 102 14.29 -8.06 -0.63
CA ALA A 102 14.57 -7.97 -2.07
C ALA A 102 15.91 -7.28 -2.35
N LYS A 103 16.21 -6.21 -1.60
CA LYS A 103 17.49 -5.49 -1.71
C LYS A 103 18.68 -6.32 -1.25
N GLU A 104 18.50 -7.17 -0.23
CA GLU A 104 19.53 -8.13 0.21
C GLU A 104 19.80 -9.21 -0.85
N LYS A 105 18.77 -9.64 -1.57
CA LYS A 105 18.89 -10.62 -2.65
C LYS A 105 19.52 -10.05 -3.92
N ASP A 106 19.20 -8.80 -4.25
CA ASP A 106 19.78 -8.12 -5.39
C ASP A 106 20.10 -6.65 -5.06
N SER A 107 21.38 -6.42 -4.71
CA SER A 107 21.88 -5.09 -4.36
C SER A 107 21.83 -4.10 -5.53
N SER A 108 21.76 -4.54 -6.79
CA SER A 108 21.68 -3.65 -7.95
C SER A 108 20.37 -2.85 -7.99
N LEU A 109 19.32 -3.36 -7.33
CA LEU A 109 18.01 -2.71 -7.22
C LEU A 109 17.91 -1.71 -6.07
N SER A 110 19.00 -1.49 -5.32
CA SER A 110 19.00 -0.68 -4.10
C SER A 110 18.39 0.72 -4.29
N GLU A 111 18.74 1.41 -5.38
CA GLU A 111 18.23 2.77 -5.62
C GLU A 111 16.71 2.77 -5.85
N GLU A 112 16.22 1.83 -6.67
CA GLU A 112 14.79 1.69 -6.94
C GLU A 112 14.01 1.30 -5.69
N ILE A 113 14.53 0.35 -4.91
CA ILE A 113 13.92 -0.10 -3.66
C ILE A 113 13.88 1.03 -2.63
N ASN A 114 14.94 1.83 -2.51
CA ASN A 114 14.92 2.98 -1.60
C ASN A 114 13.83 3.99 -1.98
N LYS A 115 13.60 4.25 -3.28
CA LYS A 115 12.48 5.10 -3.75
C LYS A 115 11.12 4.48 -3.40
N ASP A 116 10.99 3.17 -3.47
CA ASP A 116 9.77 2.47 -3.07
C ASP A 116 9.53 2.56 -1.55
N LEU A 117 10.59 2.41 -0.73
CA LEU A 117 10.53 2.60 0.73
C LEU A 117 10.12 4.02 1.13
N GLU A 118 10.55 5.04 0.37
CA GLU A 118 10.10 6.41 0.58
C GLU A 118 8.58 6.56 0.35
N ILE A 119 8.01 5.86 -0.63
CA ILE A 119 6.56 5.86 -0.86
C ILE A 119 5.84 5.18 0.31
N VAL A 120 6.31 4.02 0.76
CA VAL A 120 5.76 3.32 1.94
C VAL A 120 5.76 4.23 3.16
N THR A 121 6.88 4.94 3.40
CA THR A 121 7.02 5.90 4.51
C THR A 121 6.05 7.06 4.37
N LYS A 122 5.88 7.61 3.16
CA LYS A 122 4.91 8.69 2.89
C LYS A 122 3.48 8.22 3.18
N ILE A 123 3.08 7.03 2.73
CA ILE A 123 1.76 6.46 3.03
C ILE A 123 1.58 6.34 4.55
N ARG A 124 2.55 5.75 5.26
CA ARG A 124 2.51 5.59 6.73
C ARG A 124 2.33 6.94 7.44
N SER A 125 3.04 7.97 6.99
CA SER A 125 2.96 9.32 7.58
C SER A 125 1.60 9.99 7.39
N LEU A 126 0.89 9.71 6.29
CA LEU A 126 -0.46 10.20 6.05
C LEU A 126 -1.45 9.54 7.01
N ILE A 127 -1.31 8.23 7.20
CA ILE A 127 -2.20 7.43 8.03
C ILE A 127 -2.03 7.73 9.53
N LEU A 128 -0.80 7.97 10.00
CA LEU A 128 -0.46 8.13 11.43
C LEU A 128 -1.37 9.12 12.17
N LYS A 129 -1.92 10.12 11.48
CA LYS A 129 -2.84 11.12 12.05
C LYS A 129 -4.20 10.56 12.48
N PHE A 130 -4.53 9.33 12.08
CA PHE A 130 -5.83 8.69 12.26
C PHE A 130 -5.76 7.42 13.11
N VAL A 131 -4.56 6.98 13.49
CA VAL A 131 -4.33 5.79 14.30
C VAL A 131 -4.08 6.21 15.74
N TYR A 132 -4.85 5.64 16.67
CA TYR A 132 -4.76 5.86 18.11
C TYR A 132 -4.48 4.54 18.84
#